data_AF-Q2GIS5-F1
#
_entry.id   AF-Q2GIS5-F1
#
_cell.length_a   1.000
_cell.length_b   1.000
_cell.length_c   1.000
_cell.angle_alpha   90.00
_cell.angle_beta   90.00
_cell.angle_gamma   90.00
#
_symmetry.space_group_name_H-M   'P 1'
#
loop_
_entity.id
_entity.type
_entity.pdbx_description
1 polymer ?
#
loop_
_entity_poly.entity_id
_entity_poly.type
_entity_poly.pdbx_seq_one_letter_code
_entity_poly.pdbx_strand_id
1 'polypeptide(L)'
;MSPLEQFKVVRLLEIPMPFGMDISFTNCALFMILASLVSAVLLCCALRKRTDGSSSMSHTAVELIYNFVVGAIESNAGVGGLRYIPFVLSIFLFVLACNIIGILPLGFTATSHVSVTLALSVVVCASVTVLGFNHQGLHFLRIFLPEGTPLWLAPMMVFIKLFAYLARPVSLAIRLAANMIAGHTIIAVIAEFVLKMHPVLAPLPFAFIMVLIAFEIFVAILQAYIFTVLTTVYLSDAVAGH
;
A
#
# COMPACT_ATOMS: atom_id res chain seq x y z
N MET A 1 -19.59 21.11 15.20
CA MET A 1 -18.45 20.18 15.06
C MET A 1 -17.99 20.30 13.63
N SER A 2 -16.92 21.04 13.37
CA SER A 2 -16.43 21.21 12.00
C SER A 2 -15.92 19.85 11.52
N PRO A 3 -16.20 19.43 10.28
CA PRO A 3 -15.73 18.13 9.75
C PRO A 3 -14.19 18.01 9.70
N LEU A 4 -13.47 19.11 10.00
CA LEU A 4 -12.03 19.20 10.10
C LEU A 4 -11.47 18.85 11.50
N GLU A 5 -12.28 18.84 12.57
CA GLU A 5 -11.78 18.57 13.94
C GLU A 5 -11.25 17.15 14.12
N GLN A 6 -11.76 16.18 13.36
CA GLN A 6 -11.23 14.80 13.35
C GLN A 6 -9.75 14.76 12.91
N PHE A 7 -9.27 15.74 12.13
CA PHE A 7 -7.90 15.78 11.62
C PHE A 7 -6.87 16.36 12.60
N LYS A 8 -7.25 16.68 13.85
CA LYS A 8 -6.33 17.30 14.80
C LYS A 8 -5.36 16.27 15.38
N VAL A 9 -4.07 16.39 15.09
CA VAL A 9 -3.02 15.56 15.69
C VAL A 9 -2.99 15.78 17.21
N VAL A 10 -3.32 14.74 17.97
CA VAL A 10 -3.15 14.72 19.43
C VAL A 10 -1.84 13.98 19.74
N ARG A 11 -1.00 14.61 20.58
CA ARG A 11 0.18 13.98 21.17
C ARG A 11 -0.28 13.12 22.34
N LEU A 12 -0.08 11.81 22.26
CA LEU A 12 -0.49 10.85 23.29
C LEU A 12 0.56 10.71 24.40
N LEU A 13 1.85 10.86 24.05
CA LEU A 13 2.96 10.78 25.00
C LEU A 13 4.03 11.79 24.62
N GLU A 14 4.24 12.80 25.46
CA GLU A 14 5.35 13.72 25.34
C GLU A 14 6.57 13.09 26.03
N ILE A 15 7.50 12.55 25.24
CA ILE A 15 8.81 12.12 25.76
C ILE A 15 9.74 13.33 25.64
N PRO A 16 10.28 13.87 26.74
CA PRO A 16 11.22 14.99 26.68
C PRO A 16 12.53 14.57 26.00
N MET A 17 13.05 15.50 25.20
CA MET A 17 14.03 15.31 24.14
C MET A 17 15.41 14.78 24.57
N PRO A 18 15.98 13.85 23.80
CA PRO A 18 17.40 13.88 23.44
C PRO A 18 17.54 14.31 21.96
N PHE A 19 18.46 15.24 21.65
CA PHE A 19 18.87 15.70 20.30
C PHE A 19 18.03 16.76 19.55
N GLY A 20 17.06 17.45 20.16
CA GLY A 20 16.29 18.50 19.46
C GLY A 20 15.33 17.97 18.38
N MET A 21 15.12 16.66 18.36
CA MET A 21 14.08 15.98 17.58
C MET A 21 12.94 15.62 18.54
N ASP A 22 11.75 16.21 18.35
CA ASP A 22 10.55 15.90 19.13
C ASP A 22 10.05 14.48 18.81
N ILE A 23 10.49 13.47 19.57
CA ILE A 23 9.93 12.11 19.54
C ILE A 23 8.68 12.06 20.43
N SER A 24 7.69 12.89 20.11
CA SER A 24 6.37 12.81 20.75
C SER A 24 5.57 11.68 20.11
N PHE A 25 5.06 10.74 20.90
CA PHE A 25 4.20 9.67 20.42
C PHE A 25 2.86 10.27 20.01
N THR A 26 2.60 10.34 18.71
CA THR A 26 1.37 10.90 18.14
C THR A 26 0.39 9.77 17.81
N ASN A 27 -0.92 10.09 17.71
CA ASN A 27 -1.92 9.16 17.16
C ASN A 27 -1.45 8.53 15.83
N CYS A 28 -0.74 9.29 15.00
CA CYS A 28 -0.18 8.81 13.74
C CYS A 28 0.85 7.69 13.93
N ALA A 29 1.74 7.81 14.92
CA ALA A 29 2.70 6.76 15.23
C ALA A 29 2.01 5.46 15.67
N LEU A 30 0.94 5.56 16.47
CA LEU A 30 0.16 4.41 16.91
C LEU A 30 -0.43 3.64 15.72
N PHE A 31 -1.10 4.30 14.79
CA PHE A 31 -1.70 3.64 13.62
C PHE A 31 -0.64 3.04 12.68
N MET A 32 0.53 3.66 12.55
CA MET A 32 1.63 3.09 11.77
C MET A 32 2.20 1.82 12.41
N ILE A 33 2.36 1.80 13.74
CA ILE A 33 2.77 0.60 14.48
C ILE A 33 1.70 -0.49 14.37
N LEU A 34 0.42 -0.13 14.43
CA LEU A 34 -0.66 -1.08 14.23
C LEU A 34 -0.62 -1.66 12.81
N ALA A 35 -0.35 -0.85 11.79
CA ALA A 35 -0.24 -1.33 10.40
C ALA A 35 0.95 -2.26 10.17
N SER A 36 2.11 -1.91 10.72
CA SER A 36 3.28 -2.78 10.65
C SER A 36 3.07 -4.07 11.45
N LEU A 37 2.38 -4.01 12.59
CA LEU A 37 2.05 -5.19 13.39
C LEU A 37 1.03 -6.09 12.66
N VAL A 38 -0.04 -5.53 12.10
CA VAL A 38 -1.06 -6.29 11.35
C VAL A 38 -0.43 -6.96 10.14
N SER A 39 0.37 -6.24 9.36
CA SER A 39 1.08 -6.82 8.22
C SER A 39 2.10 -7.90 8.63
N ALA A 40 2.87 -7.69 9.70
CA ALA A 40 3.79 -8.68 10.23
C ALA A 40 3.07 -9.94 10.75
N VAL A 41 1.93 -9.78 11.42
CA VAL A 41 1.09 -10.89 11.88
C VAL A 41 0.50 -11.65 10.69
N LEU A 42 -0.05 -10.96 9.69
CA LEU A 42 -0.58 -11.60 8.48
C LEU A 42 0.50 -12.35 7.71
N LEU A 43 1.70 -11.77 7.59
CA LEU A 43 2.86 -12.42 6.99
C LEU A 43 3.31 -13.65 7.78
N CYS A 44 3.39 -13.54 9.10
CA CYS A 44 3.74 -14.66 9.97
C CYS A 44 2.71 -15.79 9.82
N CYS A 45 1.42 -15.47 9.81
CA CYS A 45 0.34 -16.43 9.56
C CYS A 45 0.44 -17.05 8.15
N ALA A 46 0.83 -16.29 7.13
CA ALA A 46 0.95 -16.75 5.75
C ALA A 46 2.16 -17.67 5.53
N LEU A 47 3.29 -17.38 6.19
CA LEU A 47 4.52 -18.15 6.04
C LEU A 47 4.64 -19.32 7.02
N ARG A 48 3.79 -19.38 8.05
CA ARG A 48 3.83 -20.47 9.04
C ARG A 48 3.44 -21.79 8.38
N LYS A 49 4.47 -22.61 8.13
CA LYS A 49 4.33 -23.96 7.58
C LYS A 49 3.38 -24.78 8.45
N ARG A 50 2.29 -25.23 7.84
CA ARG A 50 1.22 -25.96 8.51
C ARG A 50 1.66 -27.41 8.74
N THR A 51 1.88 -27.76 10.00
CA THR A 51 2.07 -29.17 10.39
C THR A 51 0.72 -29.85 10.69
N ASP A 52 -0.32 -29.08 11.01
CA ASP A 52 -1.61 -29.62 11.45
C ASP A 52 -2.80 -29.12 10.61
N GLY A 53 -3.58 -30.07 10.09
CA GLY A 53 -4.72 -29.92 9.18
C GLY A 53 -5.97 -29.22 9.77
N SER A 54 -5.86 -28.39 10.79
CA SER A 54 -7.00 -27.64 11.35
C SER A 54 -7.27 -26.37 10.53
N SER A 55 -8.40 -26.32 9.81
CA SER A 55 -8.80 -25.19 8.95
C SER A 55 -9.55 -24.16 9.79
N SER A 56 -8.82 -23.31 10.51
CA SER A 56 -9.45 -22.10 11.06
C SER A 56 -9.69 -21.09 9.92
N MET A 57 -10.83 -20.39 9.95
CA MET A 57 -11.28 -19.47 8.89
C MET A 57 -10.23 -18.43 8.49
N SER A 58 -9.39 -18.00 9.45
CA SER A 58 -8.30 -17.05 9.19
C SER A 58 -7.24 -17.62 8.26
N HIS A 59 -6.96 -18.92 8.33
CA HIS A 59 -5.98 -19.58 7.46
C HIS A 59 -6.50 -19.71 6.03
N THR A 60 -7.80 -19.99 5.84
CA THR A 60 -8.40 -20.04 4.50
C THR A 60 -8.30 -18.69 3.79
N ALA A 61 -8.55 -17.59 4.51
CA ALA A 61 -8.41 -16.25 3.95
C ALA A 61 -6.96 -15.95 3.53
N VAL A 62 -5.99 -16.32 4.38
CA VAL A 62 -4.57 -16.14 4.10
C VAL A 62 -4.08 -17.03 2.96
N GLU A 63 -4.57 -18.27 2.87
CA GLU A 63 -4.27 -19.20 1.77
C GLU A 63 -4.85 -18.71 0.44
N LEU A 64 -6.06 -18.15 0.45
CA LEU A 64 -6.65 -17.51 -0.73
C LEU A 64 -5.79 -16.34 -1.21
N ILE A 65 -5.33 -15.48 -0.29
CA ILE A 65 -4.42 -14.38 -0.62
C ILE A 65 -3.09 -14.91 -1.17
N TYR A 66 -2.53 -15.96 -0.55
CA TYR A 66 -1.29 -16.60 -1.01
C TYR A 66 -1.44 -17.12 -2.45
N ASN A 67 -2.47 -17.92 -2.71
CA ASN A 67 -2.73 -18.48 -4.04
C ASN A 67 -3.02 -17.38 -5.08
N PHE A 68 -3.71 -16.31 -4.68
CA PHE A 68 -3.94 -15.15 -5.54
C PHE A 68 -2.62 -14.47 -5.93
N VAL A 69 -1.72 -14.26 -4.97
CA VAL A 69 -0.40 -13.65 -5.23
C VAL A 69 0.49 -14.58 -6.07
N VAL A 70 0.51 -15.89 -5.78
CA VAL A 70 1.25 -16.88 -6.57
C VAL A 70 0.75 -16.90 -8.01
N GLY A 71 -0.56 -16.97 -8.24
CA GLY A 71 -1.14 -16.91 -9.57
C GLY A 71 -0.81 -15.61 -10.31
N ALA A 72 -0.81 -14.48 -9.60
CA ALA A 72 -0.38 -13.19 -10.15
C ALA A 72 1.12 -13.17 -10.50
N ILE A 73 1.97 -13.84 -9.73
CA ILE A 73 3.39 -13.95 -10.03
C ILE A 73 3.61 -14.82 -11.27
N GLU A 74 2.98 -16.01 -11.32
CA GLU A 74 3.10 -16.93 -12.44
C GLU A 74 2.65 -16.30 -13.76
N SER A 75 1.55 -15.53 -13.73
CA SER A 75 1.04 -14.87 -14.94
C SER A 75 1.91 -13.73 -15.45
N ASN A 76 2.71 -13.10 -14.59
CA ASN A 76 3.47 -11.88 -14.94
C ASN A 76 5.00 -12.09 -15.04
N ALA A 77 5.57 -13.04 -14.29
CA ALA A 77 7.01 -13.35 -14.27
C ALA A 77 7.34 -14.80 -14.66
N GLY A 78 6.33 -15.63 -14.91
CA GLY A 78 6.52 -17.05 -15.15
C GLY A 78 7.11 -17.79 -13.94
N VAL A 79 7.55 -19.02 -14.20
CA VAL A 79 8.05 -19.96 -13.17
C VAL A 79 9.30 -19.41 -12.45
N GLY A 80 10.10 -18.58 -13.12
CA GLY A 80 11.29 -17.94 -12.52
C GLY A 80 10.96 -16.97 -11.37
N GLY A 81 9.77 -16.35 -11.42
CA GLY A 81 9.27 -15.45 -10.38
C GLY A 81 8.94 -16.14 -9.05
N LEU A 82 8.70 -17.46 -9.08
CA LEU A 82 8.30 -18.24 -7.90
C LEU A 82 9.35 -18.24 -6.79
N ARG A 83 10.63 -18.04 -7.13
CA ARG A 83 11.71 -17.91 -6.13
C ARG A 83 11.49 -16.70 -5.19
N TYR A 84 10.72 -15.70 -5.64
CA TYR A 84 10.52 -14.45 -4.94
C TYR A 84 9.15 -14.34 -4.26
N ILE A 85 8.38 -15.44 -4.19
CA ILE A 85 7.09 -15.48 -3.49
C ILE A 85 7.13 -14.84 -2.11
N PRO A 86 8.04 -15.21 -1.17
CA PRO A 86 7.96 -14.66 0.19
C PRO A 86 8.15 -13.14 0.22
N PHE A 87 8.95 -12.59 -0.70
CA PHE A 87 9.16 -11.16 -0.80
C PHE A 87 7.95 -10.44 -1.40
N VAL A 88 7.46 -10.93 -2.54
CA VAL A 88 6.32 -10.35 -3.25
C VAL A 88 5.06 -10.43 -2.38
N LEU A 89 4.85 -11.54 -1.67
CA LEU A 89 3.77 -11.71 -0.71
C LEU A 89 3.88 -10.72 0.46
N SER A 90 5.08 -10.51 0.99
CA SER A 90 5.31 -9.55 2.07
C SER A 90 4.91 -8.14 1.67
N ILE A 91 5.34 -7.73 0.48
CA ILE A 91 4.96 -6.46 -0.11
C ILE A 91 3.45 -6.37 -0.30
N PHE A 92 2.82 -7.39 -0.90
CA PHE A 92 1.39 -7.40 -1.15
C PHE A 92 0.62 -7.22 0.16
N LEU A 93 0.94 -8.00 1.19
CA LEU A 93 0.29 -7.93 2.49
C LEU A 93 0.55 -6.60 3.20
N PHE A 94 1.76 -6.07 3.09
CA PHE A 94 2.09 -4.77 3.67
C PHE A 94 1.32 -3.64 3.01
N VAL A 95 1.33 -3.56 1.67
CA VAL A 95 0.58 -2.54 0.92
C VAL A 95 -0.92 -2.70 1.14
N LEU A 96 -1.44 -3.93 1.13
CA LEU A 96 -2.85 -4.20 1.41
C LEU A 96 -3.23 -3.75 2.82
N ALA A 97 -2.44 -4.09 3.84
CA ALA A 97 -2.68 -3.66 5.21
C ALA A 97 -2.66 -2.13 5.33
N CYS A 98 -1.68 -1.47 4.71
CA CYS A 98 -1.60 -0.01 4.68
C CYS A 98 -2.84 0.60 4.02
N ASN A 99 -3.30 0.05 2.89
CA ASN A 99 -4.46 0.55 2.17
C ASN A 99 -5.76 0.33 2.96
N ILE A 100 -5.96 -0.85 3.57
CA ILE A 100 -7.15 -1.18 4.37
C ILE A 100 -7.22 -0.34 5.64
N ILE A 101 -6.08 -0.14 6.31
CA ILE A 101 -6.01 0.70 7.51
C ILE A 101 -6.27 2.17 7.16
N GLY A 102 -5.86 2.61 5.96
CA GLY A 102 -6.22 3.91 5.44
C GLY A 102 -7.73 4.13 5.39
N ILE A 103 -8.49 3.14 4.89
CA ILE A 103 -9.95 3.22 4.71
C ILE A 103 -10.71 3.17 6.03
N LEU A 104 -10.14 2.61 7.10
CA LEU A 104 -10.89 2.33 8.31
C LEU A 104 -11.40 3.62 8.99
N PRO A 105 -12.71 3.87 9.06
CA PRO A 105 -13.27 5.12 9.59
C PRO A 105 -13.09 5.27 11.11
N LEU A 106 -12.76 4.17 11.80
CA LEU A 106 -12.49 4.13 13.25
C LEU A 106 -11.01 4.35 13.58
N GLY A 107 -10.14 4.40 12.58
CA GLY A 107 -8.81 4.92 12.78
C GLY A 107 -8.94 6.42 13.00
N PHE A 108 -8.51 6.93 14.16
CA PHE A 108 -8.24 8.36 14.28
C PHE A 108 -7.45 8.74 13.04
N THR A 109 -7.92 9.75 12.33
CA THR A 109 -7.59 10.23 10.99
C THR A 109 -6.10 10.61 10.84
N ALA A 110 -5.21 9.65 11.11
CA ALA A 110 -3.76 9.77 11.10
C ALA A 110 -3.23 9.90 9.67
N THR A 111 -3.94 9.33 8.69
CA THR A 111 -3.63 9.37 7.26
C THR A 111 -4.14 10.61 6.53
N SER A 112 -4.96 11.42 7.20
CA SER A 112 -5.55 12.63 6.61
C SER A 112 -4.52 13.70 6.33
N HIS A 113 -3.40 13.62 7.04
CA HIS A 113 -2.18 14.21 6.53
C HIS A 113 -1.69 13.31 5.41
N VAL A 114 -1.90 13.77 4.18
CA VAL A 114 -1.25 13.26 2.96
C VAL A 114 0.24 12.97 3.20
N SER A 115 0.87 13.76 4.08
CA SER A 115 2.25 13.57 4.55
C SER A 115 2.54 12.18 5.12
N VAL A 116 1.66 11.62 5.98
CA VAL A 116 1.88 10.30 6.60
C VAL A 116 1.70 9.19 5.56
N THR A 117 0.66 9.28 4.73
CA THR A 117 0.41 8.35 3.64
C THR A 117 1.54 8.35 2.61
N LEU A 118 2.07 9.53 2.29
CA LEU A 118 3.22 9.70 1.41
C LEU A 118 4.49 9.13 2.04
N ALA A 119 4.76 9.42 3.32
CA ALA A 119 5.91 8.86 4.03
C ALA A 119 5.88 7.33 4.03
N LEU A 120 4.72 6.73 4.31
CA LEU A 120 4.56 5.28 4.30
C LEU A 120 4.81 4.69 2.91
N SER A 121 4.20 5.26 1.86
CA SER A 121 4.41 4.81 0.47
C SER A 121 5.89 4.94 0.04
N VAL A 122 6.56 6.03 0.42
CA VAL A 122 7.99 6.23 0.15
C VAL A 122 8.82 5.18 0.88
N VAL A 123 8.53 4.89 2.16
CA VAL A 123 9.23 3.83 2.91
C VAL A 123 9.02 2.47 2.24
N VAL A 124 7.77 2.11 1.90
CA VAL A 124 7.48 0.85 1.18
C VAL A 124 8.33 0.75 -0.09
N CYS A 125 8.33 1.80 -0.91
CA CYS A 125 9.06 1.78 -2.17
C CYS A 125 10.58 1.81 -1.98
N ALA A 126 11.07 2.53 -0.98
CA ALA A 126 12.48 2.51 -0.61
C ALA A 126 12.88 1.10 -0.20
N SER A 127 12.07 0.40 0.60
CA SER A 127 12.30 -1.02 0.96
C SER A 127 12.33 -1.92 -0.28
N VAL A 128 11.43 -1.74 -1.25
CA VAL A 128 11.46 -2.50 -2.51
C VAL A 128 12.72 -2.21 -3.32
N THR A 129 13.11 -0.94 -3.43
CA THR A 129 14.31 -0.52 -4.18
C THR A 129 15.57 -1.07 -3.54
N VAL A 130 15.69 -0.97 -2.23
CA VAL A 130 16.82 -1.49 -1.45
C VAL A 130 16.90 -3.01 -1.58
N LEU A 131 15.78 -3.73 -1.51
CA LEU A 131 15.84 -5.18 -1.67
C LEU A 131 16.14 -5.60 -3.11
N GLY A 132 15.59 -4.91 -4.12
CA GLY A 132 15.92 -5.13 -5.52
C GLY A 132 17.42 -4.92 -5.79
N PHE A 133 17.99 -3.84 -5.25
CA PHE A 133 19.41 -3.56 -5.32
C PHE A 133 20.26 -4.57 -4.54
N ASN A 134 19.80 -5.05 -3.37
CA ASN A 134 20.53 -6.04 -2.58
C ASN A 134 20.55 -7.43 -3.25
N HIS A 135 19.49 -7.83 -3.95
CA HIS A 135 19.42 -9.15 -4.59
C HIS A 135 20.11 -9.20 -5.95
N GLN A 136 20.20 -8.08 -6.67
CA GLN A 136 20.76 -8.03 -8.04
C GLN A 136 22.01 -7.15 -8.16
N GLY A 137 22.37 -6.42 -7.10
CA GLY A 137 23.51 -5.51 -7.10
C GLY A 137 23.42 -4.47 -8.22
N LEU A 138 24.57 -4.23 -8.86
CA LEU A 138 24.68 -3.34 -10.02
C LEU A 138 23.95 -3.85 -11.27
N HIS A 139 23.52 -5.12 -11.31
CA HIS A 139 22.69 -5.64 -12.42
C HIS A 139 21.31 -4.99 -12.44
N PHE A 140 20.82 -4.46 -11.31
CA PHE A 140 19.60 -3.66 -11.27
C PHE A 140 19.68 -2.44 -12.19
N LEU A 141 20.89 -1.91 -12.45
CA LEU A 141 21.09 -0.79 -13.37
C LEU A 141 20.86 -1.19 -14.84
N ARG A 142 20.94 -2.49 -15.19
CA ARG A 142 20.56 -2.97 -16.53
C ARG A 142 19.06 -2.86 -16.80
N ILE A 143 18.22 -2.78 -15.76
CA ILE A 143 16.79 -2.47 -15.95
C ILE A 143 16.61 -1.10 -16.63
N PHE A 144 17.49 -0.14 -16.32
CA PHE A 144 17.47 1.18 -16.94
C PHE A 144 18.02 1.18 -18.37
N LEU A 145 18.85 0.20 -18.74
CA LEU A 145 19.45 0.10 -20.07
C LEU A 145 19.29 -1.33 -20.65
N PRO A 146 18.24 -1.60 -21.45
CA PRO A 146 18.11 -2.86 -22.18
C PRO A 146 19.32 -3.11 -23.08
N GLU A 147 19.82 -4.35 -23.07
CA GLU A 147 20.85 -4.78 -24.02
C GLU A 147 20.30 -4.62 -25.46
N GLY A 148 21.08 -3.98 -26.34
CA GLY A 148 20.66 -3.65 -27.71
C GLY A 148 20.17 -2.21 -27.94
N THR A 149 20.15 -1.36 -26.91
CA THR A 149 19.86 0.08 -27.11
C THR A 149 21.06 0.77 -27.78
N PRO A 150 20.88 1.50 -28.91
CA PRO A 150 21.97 2.27 -29.54
C PRO A 150 22.61 3.20 -28.51
N LEU A 151 23.95 3.28 -28.51
CA LEU A 151 24.69 4.07 -27.50
C LEU A 151 24.24 5.55 -27.46
N TRP A 152 23.72 6.06 -28.58
CA TRP A 152 23.14 7.40 -28.68
C TRP A 152 21.81 7.57 -27.92
N LEU A 153 20.97 6.52 -27.87
CA LEU A 153 19.66 6.51 -27.19
C LEU A 153 19.74 6.05 -25.73
N ALA A 154 20.83 5.37 -25.35
CA ALA A 154 21.09 4.87 -24.01
C ALA A 154 20.83 5.91 -22.89
N PRO A 155 21.41 7.14 -22.93
CA PRO A 155 21.21 8.10 -21.83
C PRO A 155 19.74 8.54 -21.71
N MET A 156 19.06 8.80 -22.83
CA MET A 156 17.66 9.21 -22.83
C MET A 156 16.74 8.12 -22.23
N MET A 157 16.99 6.86 -22.60
CA MET A 157 16.21 5.72 -22.10
C MET A 157 16.37 5.52 -20.58
N VAL A 158 17.61 5.66 -20.08
CA VAL A 158 17.90 5.60 -18.65
C VAL A 158 17.15 6.70 -17.91
N PHE A 159 17.17 7.94 -18.40
CA PHE A 159 16.41 9.05 -17.79
C PHE A 159 14.91 8.75 -17.75
N ILE A 160 14.31 8.35 -18.87
CA ILE A 160 12.87 8.05 -18.94
C ILE A 160 12.49 6.92 -17.99
N LYS A 161 13.25 5.82 -17.97
CA LYS A 161 12.98 4.69 -17.07
C LYS A 161 13.20 5.05 -15.60
N LEU A 162 14.18 5.89 -15.28
CA LEU A 162 14.39 6.39 -13.93
C LEU A 162 13.20 7.25 -13.47
N PHE A 163 12.73 8.18 -14.31
CA PHE A 163 11.52 8.96 -14.02
C PHE A 163 10.29 8.06 -13.87
N ALA A 164 10.11 7.07 -14.74
CA ALA A 164 9.00 6.12 -14.66
C ALA A 164 9.07 5.27 -13.37
N TYR A 165 10.27 4.86 -12.96
CA TYR A 165 10.50 4.09 -11.73
C TYR A 165 10.14 4.93 -10.49
N LEU A 166 10.60 6.18 -10.43
CA LEU A 166 10.32 7.09 -9.32
C LEU A 166 8.85 7.57 -9.31
N ALA A 167 8.21 7.68 -10.47
CA ALA A 167 6.81 8.09 -10.58
C ALA A 167 5.84 7.03 -10.04
N ARG A 168 6.18 5.73 -10.12
CA ARG A 168 5.33 4.64 -9.62
C ARG A 168 4.95 4.79 -8.13
N PRO A 169 5.89 4.90 -7.16
CA PRO A 169 5.53 5.06 -5.75
C PRO A 169 4.84 6.38 -5.42
N VAL A 170 5.21 7.46 -6.13
CA VAL A 170 4.52 8.75 -6.02
C VAL A 170 3.05 8.60 -6.48
N SER A 171 2.81 7.90 -7.59
CA SER A 171 1.45 7.66 -8.09
C SER A 171 0.62 6.81 -7.12
N LEU A 172 1.22 5.81 -6.46
CA LEU A 172 0.57 4.99 -5.46
C LEU A 172 0.20 5.81 -4.21
N ALA A 173 1.14 6.63 -3.72
CA ALA A 173 0.93 7.53 -2.59
C ALA A 173 -0.22 8.51 -2.85
N ILE A 174 -0.16 9.19 -4.01
CA ILE A 174 -1.17 10.14 -4.45
C ILE A 174 -2.52 9.45 -4.58
N ARG A 175 -2.56 8.20 -5.10
CA ARG A 175 -3.83 7.50 -5.24
C ARG A 175 -4.47 7.16 -3.90
N LEU A 176 -3.70 6.63 -2.95
CA LEU A 176 -4.23 6.33 -1.62
C LEU A 176 -4.68 7.62 -0.92
N ALA A 177 -3.86 8.68 -0.96
CA ALA A 177 -4.21 9.97 -0.37
C ALA A 177 -5.45 10.60 -1.02
N ALA A 178 -5.55 10.59 -2.35
CA ALA A 178 -6.69 11.12 -3.09
C ALA A 178 -7.97 10.37 -2.76
N ASN A 179 -7.93 9.02 -2.69
CA ASN A 179 -9.09 8.21 -2.30
C ASN A 179 -9.54 8.54 -0.88
N MET A 180 -8.61 8.69 0.08
CA MET A 180 -8.94 9.01 1.47
C MET A 180 -9.51 10.42 1.63
N ILE A 181 -8.92 11.41 0.95
CA ILE A 181 -9.43 12.78 0.96
C ILE A 181 -10.82 12.84 0.31
N ALA A 182 -10.96 12.29 -0.91
CA ALA A 182 -12.22 12.32 -1.64
C ALA A 182 -13.31 11.55 -0.87
N GLY A 183 -12.99 10.35 -0.38
CA GLY A 183 -13.86 9.49 0.39
C GLY A 183 -14.44 10.16 1.62
N HIS A 184 -13.57 10.57 2.54
CA HIS A 184 -13.98 11.26 3.76
C HIS A 184 -14.71 12.58 3.47
N THR A 185 -14.29 13.33 2.44
CA THR A 185 -14.96 14.58 2.06
C THR A 185 -16.37 14.32 1.54
N ILE A 186 -16.53 13.35 0.63
CA ILE A 186 -17.85 12.99 0.06
C ILE A 186 -18.77 12.44 1.15
N ILE A 187 -18.26 11.56 2.02
CA ILE A 187 -19.05 11.01 3.14
C ILE A 187 -19.49 12.14 4.09
N ALA A 188 -18.61 13.08 4.44
CA ALA A 188 -18.95 14.23 5.29
C ALA A 188 -20.02 15.13 4.64
N VAL A 189 -19.86 15.45 3.35
CA VAL A 189 -20.84 16.27 2.62
C VAL A 189 -22.20 15.56 2.54
N ILE A 190 -22.22 14.28 2.20
CA ILE A 190 -23.48 13.51 2.13
C ILE A 190 -24.10 13.38 3.53
N ALA A 191 -23.31 13.11 4.57
CA ALA A 191 -23.82 13.04 5.94
C ALA A 191 -24.46 14.38 6.37
N GLU A 192 -23.85 15.52 6.04
CA GLU A 192 -24.44 16.84 6.28
C GLU A 192 -25.76 17.06 5.51
N PHE A 193 -25.85 16.59 4.27
CA PHE A 193 -27.11 16.62 3.50
C PHE A 193 -28.19 15.72 4.12
N VAL A 194 -27.84 14.50 4.52
CA VAL A 194 -28.77 13.54 5.15
C VAL A 194 -29.34 14.09 6.46
N LEU A 195 -28.52 14.75 7.28
CA LEU A 195 -28.97 15.37 8.54
C LEU A 195 -29.97 16.53 8.33
N LYS A 196 -29.94 17.20 7.17
CA LYS A 196 -30.85 18.30 6.83
C LYS A 196 -32.09 17.85 6.05
N MET A 197 -32.10 16.63 5.52
CA MET A 197 -33.20 16.11 4.70
C MET A 197 -34.33 15.51 5.55
N HIS A 198 -35.53 15.47 4.96
CA HIS A 198 -36.67 14.77 5.55
C HIS A 198 -36.34 13.27 5.68
N PRO A 199 -36.67 12.59 6.81
CA PRO A 199 -36.28 11.20 7.07
C PRO A 199 -36.66 10.20 5.98
N VAL A 200 -37.71 10.49 5.20
CA VAL A 200 -38.16 9.63 4.08
C VAL A 200 -37.17 9.59 2.91
N LEU A 201 -36.38 10.65 2.69
CA LEU A 201 -35.36 10.68 1.63
C LEU A 201 -33.98 10.20 2.09
N ALA A 202 -33.77 10.05 3.41
CA ALA A 202 -32.51 9.63 4.00
C ALA A 202 -31.96 8.25 3.53
N PRO A 203 -32.77 7.25 3.13
CA PRO A 203 -32.23 5.96 2.69
C PRO A 203 -31.39 6.03 1.41
N LEU A 204 -31.71 6.96 0.49
CA LEU A 204 -31.06 7.02 -0.81
C LEU A 204 -29.57 7.46 -0.70
N PRO A 205 -29.21 8.56 -0.01
CA PRO A 205 -27.80 8.92 0.15
C PRO A 205 -27.03 7.96 1.06
N PHE A 206 -27.71 7.30 2.02
CA PHE A 206 -27.08 6.26 2.85
C PHE A 206 -26.63 5.06 2.00
N ALA A 207 -27.49 4.61 1.07
CA ALA A 207 -27.12 3.55 0.12
C ALA A 207 -25.91 3.94 -0.74
N PHE A 208 -25.81 5.21 -1.16
CA PHE A 208 -24.67 5.70 -1.93
C PHE A 208 -23.36 5.69 -1.12
N ILE A 209 -23.39 6.07 0.17
CA ILE A 209 -22.22 5.97 1.06
C ILE A 209 -21.71 4.52 1.14
N MET A 210 -22.60 3.55 1.28
CA MET A 210 -22.23 2.13 1.35
C MET A 210 -21.54 1.65 0.07
N VAL A 211 -22.02 2.07 -1.09
CA VAL A 211 -21.39 1.77 -2.39
C VAL A 211 -20.01 2.42 -2.50
N LEU A 212 -19.86 3.66 -2.02
CA LEU A 212 -18.60 4.39 -2.06
C LEU A 212 -17.53 3.71 -1.19
N ILE A 213 -17.89 3.27 0.01
CA ILE A 213 -16.98 2.50 0.89
C ILE A 213 -16.58 1.18 0.24
N ALA A 214 -17.51 0.45 -0.38
CA ALA A 214 -17.21 -0.78 -1.11
C ALA A 214 -16.24 -0.53 -2.29
N PHE A 215 -16.43 0.59 -2.99
CA PHE A 215 -15.54 1.00 -4.08
C PHE A 215 -14.13 1.36 -3.57
N GLU A 216 -14.00 2.03 -2.43
CA GLU A 216 -12.70 2.32 -1.83
C GLU A 216 -11.92 1.05 -1.47
N ILE A 217 -12.58 0.07 -0.86
CA ILE A 217 -11.99 -1.25 -0.55
C ILE A 217 -11.51 -1.93 -1.83
N PHE A 218 -12.32 -1.89 -2.89
CA PHE A 218 -11.94 -2.44 -4.19
C PHE A 218 -10.67 -1.78 -4.75
N VAL A 219 -10.59 -0.44 -4.72
CA VAL A 219 -9.40 0.27 -5.21
C VAL A 219 -8.17 -0.01 -4.33
N ALA A 220 -8.33 -0.16 -3.02
CA ALA A 220 -7.26 -0.55 -2.11
C ALA A 220 -6.66 -1.93 -2.45
N ILE A 221 -7.49 -2.92 -2.75
CA ILE A 221 -7.05 -4.24 -3.20
C ILE A 221 -6.33 -4.13 -4.56
N LEU A 222 -6.91 -3.39 -5.51
CA LEU A 222 -6.29 -3.16 -6.81
C LEU A 222 -4.92 -2.48 -6.71
N GLN A 223 -4.72 -1.57 -5.75
CA GLN A 223 -3.43 -0.93 -5.54
C GLN A 223 -2.36 -1.90 -5.05
N ALA A 224 -2.70 -2.77 -4.10
CA ALA A 224 -1.79 -3.83 -3.67
C ALA A 224 -1.44 -4.79 -4.82
N TYR A 225 -2.43 -5.15 -5.64
CA TYR A 225 -2.23 -5.98 -6.82
C TYR A 225 -1.32 -5.32 -7.87
N ILE A 226 -1.60 -4.08 -8.27
CA ILE A 226 -0.79 -3.36 -9.26
C ILE A 226 0.66 -3.26 -8.78
N PHE A 227 0.87 -2.91 -7.50
CA PHE A 227 2.23 -2.80 -6.97
C PHE A 227 2.98 -4.14 -7.04
N THR A 228 2.30 -5.21 -6.66
CA THR A 228 2.83 -6.59 -6.66
C THR A 228 3.19 -7.06 -8.06
N VAL A 229 2.30 -6.81 -9.04
CA VAL A 229 2.56 -7.10 -10.46
C VAL A 229 3.77 -6.31 -10.96
N LEU A 230 3.85 -5.01 -10.67
CA LEU A 230 4.97 -4.18 -11.10
C LEU A 230 6.30 -4.62 -10.48
N THR A 231 6.32 -4.96 -9.19
CA THR A 231 7.50 -5.54 -8.53
C THR A 231 7.90 -6.86 -9.17
N THR A 232 6.92 -7.71 -9.47
CA THR A 232 7.16 -9.04 -10.06
C THR A 232 7.73 -8.93 -11.47
N VAL A 233 7.17 -8.05 -12.31
CA VAL A 233 7.69 -7.78 -13.65
C VAL A 233 9.12 -7.23 -13.58
N TYR A 234 9.40 -6.27 -12.70
CA TYR A 234 10.76 -5.74 -12.56
C TYR A 234 11.77 -6.76 -12.07
N LEU A 235 11.36 -7.62 -11.14
CA LEU A 235 12.21 -8.68 -10.63
C LEU A 235 12.45 -9.74 -11.70
N SER A 236 11.43 -10.07 -12.50
CA SER A 236 11.52 -10.94 -13.66
C SER A 236 12.46 -10.40 -14.72
N ASP A 237 12.29 -9.15 -15.14
CA ASP A 237 13.12 -8.49 -16.15
C ASP A 237 14.61 -8.50 -15.76
N ALA A 238 14.90 -8.43 -14.47
CA ALA A 238 16.26 -8.40 -13.98
C ALA A 238 16.85 -9.78 -13.64
N VAL A 239 16.02 -10.82 -13.54
CA VAL A 239 16.46 -12.23 -13.41
C VAL A 239 16.59 -12.89 -14.77
N ALA A 240 15.61 -12.70 -15.63
CA ALA A 240 15.57 -13.18 -17.01
C ALA A 240 16.39 -12.29 -17.94
N GLY A 241 17.49 -11.70 -17.42
CA GLY A 241 18.42 -10.89 -18.20
C GLY A 241 18.66 -11.59 -19.53
N HIS A 242 18.10 -11.00 -20.60
CA HIS A 242 18.43 -11.38 -21.96
C HIS A 242 19.94 -11.22 -22.13
#